data_AF-A0A2W7NPC4-F1
#
_entry.id   AF-A0A2W7NPC4-F1
#
_cell.length_a   1.000
_cell.length_b   1.000
_cell.length_c   1.000
_cell.angle_alpha   90.00
_cell.angle_beta   90.00
_cell.angle_gamma   90.00
#
_symmetry.space_group_name_H-M   'P 1'
#
loop_
_entity.id
_entity.type
_entity.pdbx_description
1 polymer ?
#
loop_
_entity_poly.entity_id
_entity_poly.type
_entity_poly.pdbx_seq_one_letter_code
_entity_poly.pdbx_strand_id
1 'polypeptide(L)'
;MAKKNFKTGIDMLIQTSKTNIETEKKADKEKSKPEFQKATYYFNSETLSTIKSIAWYNRQPIGEVINEALKAYITTSPIAKVATESHVSKGFKP
;
A
#
# COMPACT_ATOMS: atom_id res chain seq x y z
N MET A 1 -49.73 18.80 -25.72
CA MET A 1 -48.81 18.67 -24.56
C MET A 1 -47.44 18.26 -25.06
N ALA A 2 -46.49 19.21 -25.11
CA ALA A 2 -45.12 18.92 -25.54
C ALA A 2 -44.36 18.21 -24.41
N LYS A 3 -43.73 17.07 -24.74
CA LYS A 3 -42.97 16.26 -23.78
C LYS A 3 -41.74 17.05 -23.30
N LYS A 4 -41.67 17.35 -22.00
CA LYS A 4 -40.50 17.98 -21.35
C LYS A 4 -39.35 16.97 -21.32
N ASN A 5 -38.26 17.27 -22.01
CA ASN A 5 -37.02 16.49 -21.99
C ASN A 5 -36.11 16.99 -20.86
N PHE A 6 -35.95 16.19 -19.80
CA PHE A 6 -34.94 16.42 -18.76
C PHE A 6 -33.58 15.95 -19.26
N LYS A 7 -32.77 16.86 -19.84
CA LYS A 7 -31.37 16.63 -20.21
C LYS A 7 -30.45 17.77 -19.79
N THR A 8 -30.65 18.36 -18.61
CA THR A 8 -29.89 19.55 -18.18
C THR A 8 -29.61 19.52 -16.69
N GLY A 9 -28.87 18.51 -16.21
CA GLY A 9 -28.47 18.43 -14.80
C GLY A 9 -27.00 18.07 -14.61
N ILE A 10 -26.54 17.04 -15.32
CA ILE A 10 -25.17 16.51 -15.12
C ILE A 10 -24.17 17.13 -16.10
N ASP A 11 -24.59 17.40 -17.34
CA ASP A 11 -23.70 17.91 -18.38
C ASP A 11 -23.16 19.32 -18.08
N MET A 12 -23.96 20.15 -17.38
CA MET A 12 -23.57 21.48 -16.93
C MET A 12 -22.62 21.44 -15.72
N LEU A 13 -22.61 20.35 -14.95
CA LEU A 13 -21.68 20.15 -13.83
C LEU A 13 -20.28 19.74 -14.32
N ILE A 14 -20.22 19.04 -15.46
CA ILE A 14 -18.96 18.53 -16.05
C ILE A 14 -18.25 19.62 -16.88
N GLN A 15 -19.00 20.58 -17.43
CA GLN A 15 -18.42 21.65 -18.25
C GLN A 15 -17.76 22.77 -17.44
N THR A 16 -18.17 23.02 -16.20
CA THR A 16 -17.55 24.06 -15.35
C THR A 16 -16.23 23.66 -14.72
N SER A 17 -15.85 22.37 -14.75
CA SER A 17 -14.59 21.89 -14.17
C SER A 17 -13.39 21.91 -15.13
N LYS A 18 -13.53 22.45 -16.35
CA LYS A 18 -12.45 22.44 -17.38
C LYS A 18 -11.70 23.76 -17.56
N THR A 19 -11.96 24.78 -16.72
CA THR A 19 -11.23 26.05 -16.75
C THR A 19 -10.56 26.28 -15.40
N ASN A 20 -9.23 26.33 -15.40
CA ASN A 20 -8.30 26.44 -14.26
C ASN A 20 -7.93 25.13 -13.55
N ILE A 21 -7.03 24.38 -14.18
CA ILE A 21 -5.99 23.66 -13.42
C ILE A 21 -4.66 24.15 -13.98
N GLU A 22 -4.23 25.31 -13.50
CA GLU A 22 -2.84 25.70 -13.57
C GLU A 22 -2.03 24.59 -12.90
N THR A 23 -1.16 23.95 -13.66
CA THR A 23 -0.18 22.99 -13.15
C THR A 23 0.79 23.73 -12.23
N GLU A 24 0.44 23.84 -10.95
CA GLU A 24 1.40 24.12 -9.90
C GLU A 24 2.41 22.96 -9.89
N LYS A 25 3.59 23.20 -10.48
CA LYS A 25 4.79 22.41 -10.19
C LYS A 25 5.15 22.62 -8.72
N LYS A 26 4.52 21.84 -7.83
CA LYS A 26 5.05 21.65 -6.48
C LYS A 26 6.30 20.79 -6.60
N ALA A 27 7.44 21.48 -6.70
CA ALA A 27 8.70 20.97 -6.20
C ALA A 27 8.52 20.76 -4.69
N ASP A 28 8.11 19.55 -4.30
CA ASP A 28 8.06 19.17 -2.90
C ASP A 28 9.08 18.06 -2.68
N LYS A 29 10.00 18.35 -1.77
CA LYS A 29 11.18 17.58 -1.44
C LYS A 29 10.80 16.11 -1.24
N GLU A 30 11.34 15.22 -2.06
CA GLU A 30 11.46 13.80 -1.75
C GLU A 30 12.32 13.66 -0.48
N LYS A 31 11.69 13.86 0.67
CA LYS A 31 12.18 13.32 1.93
C LYS A 31 12.22 11.82 1.71
N SER A 32 13.42 11.25 1.74
CA SER A 32 13.75 9.84 1.62
C SER A 32 12.66 8.97 2.25
N LYS A 33 11.70 8.52 1.46
CA LYS A 33 10.82 7.45 1.89
C LYS A 33 11.71 6.22 2.02
N PRO A 34 11.56 5.39 3.06
CA PRO A 34 12.28 4.13 3.11
C PRO A 34 12.04 3.38 1.80
N GLU A 35 13.09 2.79 1.24
CA GLU A 35 12.99 2.03 -0.01
C GLU A 35 12.08 0.82 0.25
N PHE A 36 10.81 0.95 -0.15
CA PHE A 36 9.85 -0.13 -0.07
C PHE A 36 10.08 -1.09 -1.22
N GLN A 37 10.45 -2.33 -0.91
CA GLN A 37 10.55 -3.40 -1.89
C GLN A 37 9.25 -4.21 -1.91
N LYS A 38 8.74 -4.50 -3.11
CA LYS A 38 7.56 -5.36 -3.30
C LYS A 38 7.96 -6.82 -3.18
N ALA A 39 7.16 -7.59 -2.46
CA ALA A 39 7.30 -9.04 -2.36
C ALA A 39 5.95 -9.72 -2.65
N THR A 40 6.01 -10.89 -3.30
CA THR A 40 4.84 -11.72 -3.60
C THR A 40 4.94 -13.01 -2.81
N TYR A 41 3.86 -13.40 -2.13
CA TYR A 41 3.81 -14.59 -1.27
C TYR A 41 2.67 -15.51 -1.66
N TYR A 42 2.90 -16.81 -1.50
CA TYR A 42 1.87 -17.83 -1.59
C TYR A 42 1.51 -18.31 -0.18
N PHE A 43 0.22 -18.28 0.15
CA PHE A 43 -0.31 -18.78 1.41
C PHE A 43 -1.28 -19.93 1.13
N ASN A 44 -1.35 -20.90 2.04
CA ASN A 44 -2.46 -21.84 2.03
C ASN A 44 -3.77 -21.12 2.40
N SER A 45 -4.91 -21.73 2.06
CA SER A 45 -6.22 -21.10 2.21
C SER A 45 -6.54 -20.76 3.68
N GLU A 46 -6.22 -21.67 4.59
CA GLU A 46 -6.47 -21.50 6.03
C GLU A 46 -5.70 -20.32 6.62
N THR A 47 -4.38 -20.25 6.36
CA THR A 47 -3.54 -19.13 6.85
C THR A 47 -4.02 -17.80 6.29
N LEU A 48 -4.36 -17.75 4.99
CA LEU A 48 -4.86 -16.53 4.38
C LEU A 48 -6.19 -16.08 4.98
N SER A 49 -7.09 -17.03 5.28
CA SER A 49 -8.36 -16.74 5.94
C SER A 49 -8.13 -16.14 7.33
N THR A 50 -7.25 -16.76 8.12
CA THR A 50 -6.90 -16.27 9.46
C THR A 50 -6.30 -14.86 9.42
N ILE A 51 -5.35 -14.60 8.50
CA ILE A 51 -4.77 -13.27 8.31
C ILE A 51 -5.85 -12.23 7.97
N LYS A 52 -6.79 -12.58 7.09
CA LYS A 52 -7.92 -11.70 6.73
C LYS A 52 -8.83 -11.41 7.93
N SER A 53 -9.13 -12.41 8.76
CA SER A 53 -9.94 -12.24 9.96
C SER A 53 -9.26 -11.31 10.97
N ILE A 54 -7.95 -11.45 11.18
CA ILE A 54 -7.17 -10.57 12.06
C ILE A 54 -7.19 -9.13 11.51
N ALA A 55 -6.93 -8.96 10.22
CA ALA A 55 -6.95 -7.66 9.56
C ALA A 55 -8.31 -6.96 9.71
N TRP A 56 -9.40 -7.72 9.55
CA TRP A 56 -10.76 -7.21 9.73
C TRP A 56 -11.03 -6.79 11.18
N TYR A 57 -10.68 -7.64 12.15
CA TYR A 57 -10.91 -7.38 13.57
C TYR A 57 -10.13 -6.15 14.06
N ASN A 58 -8.86 -6.02 13.67
CA ASN A 58 -8.00 -4.89 14.06
C ASN A 58 -8.21 -3.62 13.23
N ARG A 59 -9.03 -3.68 12.17
CA ARG A 59 -9.23 -2.60 11.19
C ARG A 59 -7.93 -2.12 10.54
N GLN A 60 -7.04 -3.06 10.22
CA GLN A 60 -5.74 -2.78 9.60
C GLN A 60 -5.64 -3.42 8.21
N PRO A 61 -4.84 -2.84 7.29
CA PRO A 61 -4.51 -3.48 6.03
C PRO A 61 -3.84 -4.85 6.24
N ILE A 62 -4.15 -5.83 5.39
CA ILE A 62 -3.52 -7.16 5.41
C ILE A 62 -1.99 -7.08 5.39
N GLY A 63 -1.43 -6.13 4.63
CA GLY A 63 0.01 -5.92 4.56
C GLY A 63 0.64 -5.50 5.88
N GLU A 64 -0.07 -4.74 6.73
CA GLU A 64 0.42 -4.37 8.06
C GLU A 64 0.44 -5.58 8.99
N VAL A 65 -0.61 -6.38 8.98
CA VAL A 65 -0.69 -7.62 9.77
C VAL A 65 0.45 -8.58 9.41
N ILE A 66 0.72 -8.76 8.11
CA ILE A 66 1.84 -9.59 7.65
C ILE A 66 3.18 -8.99 8.11
N ASN A 67 3.38 -7.68 7.98
CA ASN A 67 4.61 -7.02 8.39
C ASN A 67 4.85 -7.12 9.91
N GLU A 68 3.81 -6.98 10.73
CA GLU A 68 3.90 -7.15 12.17
C GLU A 68 4.29 -8.57 12.56
N ALA A 69 3.65 -9.57 11.94
CA ALA A 69 3.97 -10.98 12.16
C ALA A 69 5.43 -11.30 11.78
N LEU A 70 5.89 -10.81 10.62
CA LEU A 70 7.28 -10.99 10.18
C LEU A 70 8.27 -10.28 11.10
N LYS A 71 7.96 -9.05 11.55
CA LYS A 71 8.81 -8.33 12.52
C LYS A 71 8.92 -9.11 13.82
N ALA A 72 7.80 -9.62 14.35
CA ALA A 72 7.80 -10.42 15.57
C ALA A 72 8.63 -11.71 15.44
N TYR A 73 8.56 -12.37 14.28
CA TYR A 73 9.40 -13.54 14.00
C TYR A 73 10.89 -13.17 13.93
N ILE A 74 11.24 -12.09 13.24
CA ILE A 74 12.64 -11.66 13.10
C ILE A 74 13.23 -11.25 14.46
N THR A 75 12.48 -10.55 15.30
CA THR A 75 12.98 -10.10 16.61
C THR A 75 13.17 -11.25 17.60
N THR A 76 12.35 -12.29 17.50
CA THR A 76 12.42 -13.47 18.39
C THR A 76 13.38 -14.54 17.88
N SER A 77 13.71 -14.55 16.59
CA SER A 77 14.59 -15.56 15.99
C SER A 77 16.05 -15.36 16.40
N PRO A 78 16.68 -16.32 17.11
CA PRO A 78 18.09 -16.22 17.50
C PRO A 78 19.04 -16.25 16.30
N ILE A 79 18.59 -16.81 15.17
CA ILE A 79 19.36 -16.95 13.93
C ILE A 79 19.39 -15.62 13.15
N ALA A 80 18.42 -14.72 13.35
CA ALA A 80 18.32 -13.49 12.58
C ALA A 80 19.60 -12.64 12.68
N LYS A 81 20.19 -12.53 13.89
CA LYS A 81 21.44 -11.78 14.12
C LYS A 81 22.62 -12.39 13.36
N VAL A 82 22.79 -13.71 13.49
CA VAL A 82 23.87 -14.47 12.84
C VAL A 82 23.75 -14.41 11.31
N ALA A 83 22.53 -14.53 10.79
CA ALA A 83 22.25 -14.46 9.37
C ALA A 83 22.59 -13.08 8.78
N THR A 84 22.21 -11.99 9.47
CA THR A 84 22.52 -10.63 9.01
C THR A 84 24.02 -10.33 8.98
N GLU A 85 24.78 -10.78 9.97
CA GLU A 85 26.24 -10.59 10.02
C GLU A 85 26.95 -11.34 8.90
N SER A 86 26.51 -12.57 8.59
CA SER A 86 27.05 -13.38 7.50
C SER A 86 26.72 -12.84 6.09
N HIS A 87 25.64 -12.08 5.95
CA HIS A 87 25.24 -11.43 4.70
C HIS A 87 26.14 -10.23 4.38
N VAL A 88 26.55 -9.47 5.40
CA VAL A 88 27.45 -8.32 5.26
C VAL A 88 28.87 -8.77 4.93
N SER A 89 29.35 -9.86 5.52
CA SER A 89 30.72 -10.37 5.27
C SER A 89 30.94 -10.94 3.86
N LYS A 90 29.86 -11.31 3.14
CA LYS A 90 29.92 -11.89 1.79
C LYS A 90 29.75 -10.87 0.66
N GLY A 91 29.64 -9.58 0.98
CA GLY A 91 29.62 -8.52 -0.03
C GLY A 91 28.43 -8.57 -1.00
N PHE A 92 27.31 -9.22 -0.61
CA PHE A 92 26.13 -9.27 -1.45
C PHE A 92 25.41 -7.92 -1.39
N LYS A 93 25.51 -7.14 -2.48
CA LYS A 93 24.73 -5.92 -2.68
C LYS A 93 23.35 -6.29 -3.26
N PRO A 94 22.24 -5.75 -2.72
CA PRO A 94 20.89 -5.99 -3.25
C PRO A 94 20.73 -5.48 -4.68
#